data_AF-A0A524NI21-F1
#
_entry.id   AF-A0A524NI21-F1
#
_cell.length_a   1.000
_cell.length_b   1.000
_cell.length_c   1.000
_cell.angle_alpha   90.00
_cell.angle_beta   90.00
_cell.angle_gamma   90.00
#
_symmetry.space_group_name_H-M   'P 1'
#
loop_
_entity.id
_entity.type
_entity.pdbx_description
1 polymer ?
#
loop_
_entity_poly.entity_id
_entity_poly.type
_entity_poly.pdbx_seq_one_letter_code
_entity_poly.pdbx_strand_id
1 'polypeptide(L)'
;MIGDDFAAARLASADGAVDWTYTRPGTAGNLDVAYAVAVDSSDDVIAAGTTLNVGIANDFTVVKLSGTTGTELWSHQIDGGATNKDQALDVALDAADDVIVAGFLRGLVSEDFAILKFSGATGTELWRRTIDGAAGLADAAAAVAIDADGNVLAGGSLDNAGVAVDFTVVKVAGATGDDVICGDGIVSSGEDCEDGNTQDGDCCSSTCQFEAATTVCRGAAGVCDVAETCTGASATCPADAKSTAECRGSAGICDVAETCDGINDACPADAFMAATTECRGAAGVCDAAEFCTGASATCPADAKSTAECRGSAG
;
A
#
# COMPACT_ATOMS: atom_id res chain seq x y z
N MET A 1 -48.33 17.20 -20.04
CA MET A 1 -48.00 15.98 -19.29
C MET A 1 -47.31 16.47 -18.03
N ILE A 2 -47.88 16.19 -16.87
CA ILE A 2 -47.30 16.55 -15.56
C ILE A 2 -46.66 15.25 -15.09
N GLY A 3 -45.42 15.02 -15.50
CA GLY A 3 -44.58 13.97 -14.95
C GLY A 3 -43.66 14.57 -13.92
N ASP A 4 -43.10 13.72 -13.05
CA ASP A 4 -41.96 14.13 -12.22
C ASP A 4 -40.77 14.43 -13.14
N ASP A 5 -39.97 15.46 -12.83
CA ASP A 5 -38.78 15.84 -13.59
C ASP A 5 -37.55 15.71 -12.69
N PHE A 6 -36.42 15.24 -13.24
CA PHE A 6 -35.14 15.30 -12.56
C PHE A 6 -34.81 16.78 -12.37
N ALA A 7 -34.70 17.24 -11.12
CA ALA A 7 -34.55 18.65 -10.83
C ALA A 7 -33.42 18.92 -9.84
N ALA A 8 -32.65 19.97 -10.15
CA ALA A 8 -31.68 20.57 -9.24
C ALA A 8 -31.94 22.08 -9.20
N ALA A 9 -31.76 22.69 -8.04
CA ALA A 9 -31.93 24.13 -7.89
C ALA A 9 -30.84 24.71 -6.99
N ARG A 10 -30.39 25.91 -7.33
CA ARG A 10 -29.51 26.71 -6.47
C ARG A 10 -30.33 27.78 -5.76
N LEU A 11 -30.09 27.92 -4.46
CA LEU A 11 -30.72 28.92 -3.61
C LEU A 11 -29.69 29.91 -3.10
N ALA A 12 -30.02 31.19 -3.12
CA ALA A 12 -29.21 32.26 -2.57
C ALA A 12 -29.06 32.08 -1.05
N SER A 13 -27.83 32.20 -0.56
CA SER A 13 -27.54 32.02 0.87
C SER A 13 -28.13 33.11 1.78
N ALA A 14 -28.41 34.29 1.22
CA ALA A 14 -28.89 35.45 1.98
C ALA A 14 -30.36 35.32 2.41
N ASP A 15 -31.20 34.76 1.54
CA ASP A 15 -32.66 34.75 1.72
C ASP A 15 -33.36 33.48 1.23
N GLY A 16 -32.62 32.51 0.68
CA GLY A 16 -33.17 31.28 0.12
C GLY A 16 -33.91 31.48 -1.20
N ALA A 17 -33.78 32.64 -1.85
CA ALA A 17 -34.36 32.87 -3.17
C ALA A 17 -33.74 31.91 -4.19
N VAL A 18 -34.54 31.43 -5.15
CA VAL A 18 -34.04 30.56 -6.22
C VAL A 18 -33.21 31.38 -7.20
N ASP A 19 -31.91 31.08 -7.30
CA ASP A 19 -31.01 31.67 -8.28
C ASP A 19 -31.29 31.09 -9.67
N TRP A 20 -31.35 29.76 -9.75
CA TRP A 20 -31.71 29.03 -10.96
C TRP A 20 -32.31 27.67 -10.61
N THR A 21 -33.06 27.12 -11.57
CA THR A 21 -33.58 25.75 -11.56
C THR A 21 -33.17 25.05 -12.84
N TYR A 22 -32.70 23.81 -12.72
CA TYR A 22 -32.53 22.87 -13.80
C TYR A 22 -33.60 21.79 -13.69
N THR A 23 -34.22 21.46 -14.83
CA THR A 23 -35.17 20.35 -14.94
C THR A 23 -34.83 19.57 -16.20
N ARG A 24 -34.74 18.25 -16.08
CA ARG A 24 -34.60 17.34 -17.20
C ARG A 24 -35.80 16.38 -17.22
N PRO A 25 -36.68 16.48 -18.22
CA PRO A 25 -37.76 15.53 -18.37
C PRO A 25 -37.22 14.22 -18.92
N GLY A 26 -37.67 13.11 -18.34
CA GLY A 26 -37.61 11.82 -19.00
C GLY A 26 -38.51 11.81 -20.24
N THR A 27 -38.23 10.91 -21.18
CA THR A 27 -39.11 10.74 -22.35
C THR A 27 -40.39 9.97 -22.03
N ALA A 28 -40.48 9.34 -20.85
CA ALA A 28 -41.70 8.74 -20.30
C ALA A 28 -42.08 9.45 -18.99
N GLY A 29 -43.31 9.96 -18.90
CA GLY A 29 -43.68 10.96 -17.90
C GLY A 29 -43.95 10.48 -16.46
N ASN A 30 -43.20 9.50 -15.93
CA ASN A 30 -43.30 9.11 -14.52
C ASN A 30 -41.91 8.76 -13.95
N LEU A 31 -41.55 9.29 -12.78
CA LEU A 31 -40.32 9.00 -12.01
C LEU A 31 -38.99 9.47 -12.65
N ASP A 32 -38.83 10.78 -12.79
CA ASP A 32 -37.52 11.42 -12.92
C ASP A 32 -37.16 12.12 -11.59
N VAL A 33 -36.07 11.72 -10.94
CA VAL A 33 -35.73 12.19 -9.58
C VAL A 33 -34.23 12.37 -9.46
N ALA A 34 -33.78 13.50 -8.90
CA ALA A 34 -32.42 13.66 -8.39
C ALA A 34 -32.41 13.23 -6.91
N TYR A 35 -31.61 12.21 -6.58
CA TYR A 35 -31.49 11.69 -5.22
C TYR A 35 -30.40 12.38 -4.42
N ALA A 36 -29.32 12.81 -5.09
CA ALA A 36 -28.17 13.42 -4.43
C ALA A 36 -27.59 14.59 -5.24
N VAL A 37 -26.88 15.47 -4.53
CA VAL A 37 -26.21 16.64 -5.11
C VAL A 37 -24.87 16.88 -4.41
N ALA A 38 -23.87 17.27 -5.19
CA ALA A 38 -22.56 17.71 -4.71
C ALA A 38 -22.16 19.02 -5.43
N VAL A 39 -21.18 19.73 -4.87
CA VAL A 39 -20.65 20.98 -5.43
C VAL A 39 -19.14 20.89 -5.49
N ASP A 40 -18.56 21.15 -6.65
CA ASP A 40 -17.11 21.08 -6.87
C ASP A 40 -16.37 22.36 -6.44
N SER A 41 -15.04 22.34 -6.53
CA SER A 41 -14.21 23.50 -6.16
C SER A 41 -14.43 24.74 -7.03
N SER A 42 -15.04 24.59 -8.21
CA SER A 42 -15.43 25.67 -9.12
C SER A 42 -16.85 26.19 -8.89
N ASP A 43 -17.52 25.72 -7.83
CA ASP A 43 -18.93 26.01 -7.47
C ASP A 43 -19.94 25.40 -8.46
N ASP A 44 -19.49 24.51 -9.35
CA ASP A 44 -20.37 23.77 -10.26
C ASP A 44 -21.11 22.65 -9.53
N VAL A 45 -22.34 22.38 -9.95
CA VAL A 45 -23.26 21.47 -9.25
C VAL A 45 -23.32 20.13 -9.97
N ILE A 46 -23.11 19.06 -9.24
CA ILE A 46 -23.31 17.69 -9.72
C ILE A 46 -24.59 17.17 -9.10
N ALA A 47 -25.50 16.65 -9.91
CA ALA A 47 -26.70 15.98 -9.45
C ALA A 47 -26.74 14.55 -9.98
N ALA A 48 -27.16 13.63 -9.12
CA ALA A 48 -27.23 12.20 -9.41
C ALA A 48 -28.62 11.66 -9.07
N GLY A 49 -29.14 10.77 -9.91
CA GLY A 49 -30.47 10.23 -9.75
C GLY A 49 -30.89 9.26 -10.84
N THR A 50 -32.16 9.35 -11.23
CA THR A 50 -32.76 8.52 -12.28
C THR A 50 -33.56 9.38 -13.25
N THR A 51 -33.56 9.00 -14.53
CA THR A 51 -34.51 9.52 -15.51
C THR A 51 -35.18 8.39 -16.26
N LEU A 52 -36.50 8.43 -16.45
CA LEU A 52 -37.27 7.41 -17.15
C LEU A 52 -37.40 7.76 -18.65
N ASN A 53 -36.94 6.87 -19.51
CA ASN A 53 -37.04 7.04 -20.96
C ASN A 53 -37.84 5.93 -21.67
N VAL A 54 -38.60 6.31 -22.70
CA VAL A 54 -39.42 5.37 -23.49
C VAL A 54 -38.52 4.40 -24.24
N GLY A 55 -38.68 3.11 -23.98
CA GLY A 55 -37.96 2.03 -24.67
C GLY A 55 -36.63 1.63 -24.03
N ILE A 56 -36.17 2.36 -23.01
CA ILE A 56 -34.94 2.07 -22.25
C ILE A 56 -35.13 2.05 -20.72
N ALA A 57 -36.32 2.42 -20.21
CA ALA A 57 -36.67 2.43 -18.79
C ALA A 57 -35.85 3.45 -17.96
N ASN A 58 -35.68 3.20 -16.65
CA ASN A 58 -35.05 4.15 -15.72
C ASN A 58 -33.54 4.05 -15.90
N ASP A 59 -32.90 5.13 -16.30
CA ASP A 59 -31.45 5.19 -16.48
C ASP A 59 -30.77 5.79 -15.26
N PHE A 60 -29.57 5.30 -14.93
CA PHE A 60 -28.68 5.92 -13.96
C PHE A 60 -28.20 7.25 -14.54
N THR A 61 -28.61 8.36 -13.91
CA THR A 61 -28.39 9.71 -14.46
C THR A 61 -27.46 10.51 -13.58
N VAL A 62 -26.43 11.08 -14.21
CA VAL A 62 -25.50 12.02 -13.59
C VAL A 62 -25.41 13.25 -14.48
N VAL A 63 -25.53 14.43 -13.90
CA VAL A 63 -25.39 15.70 -14.62
C VAL A 63 -24.48 16.63 -13.86
N LYS A 64 -23.61 17.32 -14.58
CA LYS A 64 -22.87 18.48 -14.08
C LYS A 64 -23.45 19.75 -14.68
N LEU A 65 -23.70 20.73 -13.83
CA LEU A 65 -24.34 22.01 -14.14
C LEU A 65 -23.40 23.14 -13.74
N SER A 66 -23.38 24.21 -14.53
CA SER A 66 -22.67 25.41 -14.14
C SER A 66 -23.27 26.01 -12.86
N GLY A 67 -22.44 26.26 -11.86
CA GLY A 67 -22.85 26.86 -10.59
C GLY A 67 -23.50 28.23 -10.75
N THR A 68 -23.06 28.97 -11.76
CA THR A 68 -23.49 30.35 -12.01
C THR A 68 -24.84 30.41 -12.73
N THR A 69 -25.08 29.53 -13.70
CA THR A 69 -26.21 29.65 -14.64
C THR A 69 -27.19 28.47 -14.60
N GLY A 70 -26.81 27.35 -13.98
CA GLY A 70 -27.58 26.09 -14.02
C GLY A 70 -27.56 25.40 -15.39
N THR A 71 -26.70 25.84 -16.32
CA THR A 71 -26.60 25.22 -17.66
C THR A 71 -25.79 23.93 -17.59
N GLU A 72 -26.25 22.89 -18.29
CA GLU A 72 -25.53 21.61 -18.38
C GLU A 72 -24.14 21.78 -18.99
N LEU A 73 -23.13 21.29 -18.26
CA LEU A 73 -21.74 21.19 -18.72
C LEU A 73 -21.50 19.82 -19.37
N TRP A 74 -21.98 18.76 -18.73
CA TRP A 74 -22.04 17.40 -19.28
C TRP A 74 -23.10 16.57 -18.56
N SER A 75 -23.54 15.48 -19.19
CA SER A 75 -24.41 14.49 -18.55
C SER A 75 -24.19 13.08 -19.08
N HIS A 76 -24.51 12.10 -18.25
CA HIS A 76 -24.52 10.67 -18.58
C HIS A 76 -25.86 10.05 -18.18
N GLN A 77 -26.39 9.25 -19.09
CA GLN A 77 -27.48 8.30 -18.85
C GLN A 77 -26.91 6.92 -19.13
N ILE A 78 -26.96 6.04 -18.15
CA ILE A 78 -26.23 4.79 -18.14
C ILE A 78 -27.21 3.64 -17.90
N ASP A 79 -27.12 2.64 -18.77
CA ASP A 79 -27.93 1.41 -18.77
C ASP A 79 -27.04 0.23 -18.36
N GLY A 80 -27.56 -0.63 -17.47
CA GLY A 80 -26.93 -1.89 -17.03
C GLY A 80 -26.96 -3.04 -18.05
N GLY A 81 -27.64 -2.86 -19.19
CA GLY A 81 -27.74 -3.82 -20.29
C GLY A 81 -29.10 -4.52 -20.40
N ALA A 82 -30.06 -4.21 -19.52
CA ALA A 82 -31.45 -4.64 -19.60
C ALA A 82 -32.37 -3.43 -19.41
N THR A 83 -33.54 -3.44 -20.04
CA THR A 83 -34.50 -2.31 -20.07
C THR A 83 -35.20 -2.03 -18.72
N ASN A 84 -34.50 -2.01 -17.59
CA ASN A 84 -35.06 -1.90 -16.23
C ASN A 84 -34.24 -0.95 -15.33
N LYS A 85 -34.62 -0.87 -14.05
CA LYS A 85 -34.21 0.14 -13.07
C LYS A 85 -32.69 0.28 -12.87
N ASP A 86 -32.12 1.34 -13.41
CA ASP A 86 -30.80 1.86 -13.06
C ASP A 86 -30.97 3.18 -12.28
N GLN A 87 -30.31 3.31 -11.14
CA GLN A 87 -30.43 4.51 -10.30
C GLN A 87 -29.11 4.88 -9.64
N ALA A 88 -28.76 6.16 -9.73
CA ALA A 88 -27.72 6.76 -8.91
C ALA A 88 -28.34 7.29 -7.61
N LEU A 89 -27.87 6.82 -6.46
CA LEU A 89 -28.46 7.13 -5.16
C LEU A 89 -27.66 8.18 -4.39
N ASP A 90 -26.34 8.21 -4.57
CA ASP A 90 -25.47 9.16 -3.89
C ASP A 90 -24.28 9.59 -4.76
N VAL A 91 -23.74 10.78 -4.50
CA VAL A 91 -22.60 11.33 -5.24
C VAL A 91 -21.63 12.06 -4.31
N ALA A 92 -20.34 11.83 -4.54
CA ALA A 92 -19.25 12.51 -3.86
C ALA A 92 -18.15 12.90 -4.87
N LEU A 93 -17.27 13.80 -4.46
CA LEU A 93 -16.17 14.31 -5.28
C LEU A 93 -14.83 14.00 -4.63
N ASP A 94 -13.83 13.63 -5.43
CA ASP A 94 -12.46 13.50 -4.93
C ASP A 94 -11.70 14.84 -4.96
N ALA A 95 -10.43 14.81 -4.53
CA ALA A 95 -9.59 16.01 -4.47
C ALA A 95 -9.26 16.62 -5.85
N ALA A 96 -9.51 15.90 -6.95
CA ALA A 96 -9.38 16.40 -8.31
C ALA A 96 -10.71 16.90 -8.90
N ASP A 97 -11.76 16.98 -8.09
CA ASP A 97 -13.16 17.21 -8.49
C ASP A 97 -13.73 16.14 -9.43
N ASP A 98 -13.10 14.95 -9.51
CA ASP A 98 -13.71 13.82 -10.21
C ASP A 98 -14.92 13.31 -9.45
N VAL A 99 -15.92 12.84 -10.20
CA VAL A 99 -17.25 12.52 -9.70
C VAL A 99 -17.37 11.03 -9.43
N ILE A 100 -17.66 10.65 -8.20
CA ILE A 100 -17.89 9.27 -7.78
C ILE A 100 -19.35 9.11 -7.41
N VAL A 101 -20.02 8.14 -8.01
CA VAL A 101 -21.46 7.95 -7.87
C VAL A 101 -21.74 6.52 -7.44
N ALA A 102 -22.52 6.37 -6.37
CA ALA A 102 -23.02 5.09 -5.89
C ALA A 102 -24.48 4.89 -6.29
N GLY A 103 -24.83 3.64 -6.60
CA GLY A 103 -26.20 3.25 -6.89
C GLY A 103 -26.30 1.77 -7.21
N PHE A 104 -27.18 1.45 -8.15
CA PHE A 104 -27.29 0.12 -8.70
C PHE A 104 -27.50 0.16 -10.20
N LEU A 105 -26.96 -0.85 -10.87
CA LEU A 105 -27.13 -1.09 -12.29
C LEU A 105 -27.76 -2.45 -12.48
N ARG A 106 -28.82 -2.54 -13.27
CA ARG A 106 -29.54 -3.77 -13.51
C ARG A 106 -29.03 -4.48 -14.74
N GLY A 107 -28.40 -5.63 -14.52
CA GLY A 107 -28.09 -6.58 -15.57
C GLY A 107 -29.32 -7.35 -16.07
N LEU A 108 -29.08 -8.48 -16.75
CA LEU A 108 -30.14 -9.31 -17.33
C LEU A 108 -31.06 -9.97 -16.29
N VAL A 109 -30.62 -10.08 -15.05
CA VAL A 109 -31.29 -10.88 -14.01
C VAL A 109 -31.62 -10.02 -12.78
N SER A 110 -30.65 -9.27 -12.26
CA SER A 110 -30.76 -8.53 -10.99
C SER A 110 -30.18 -7.12 -11.05
N GLU A 111 -30.53 -6.28 -10.07
CA GLU A 111 -29.78 -5.08 -9.70
C GLU A 111 -28.44 -5.47 -9.07
N ASP A 112 -27.35 -4.89 -9.55
CA ASP A 112 -25.99 -5.09 -9.03
C ASP A 112 -25.51 -3.81 -8.33
N PHE A 113 -24.78 -3.95 -7.23
CA PHE A 113 -24.17 -2.83 -6.51
C PHE A 113 -23.19 -2.11 -7.43
N ALA A 114 -23.35 -0.80 -7.62
CA ALA A 114 -22.59 -0.06 -8.62
C ALA A 114 -21.88 1.16 -8.02
N ILE A 115 -20.59 1.30 -8.39
CA ILE A 115 -19.78 2.49 -8.14
C ILE A 115 -19.17 2.92 -9.48
N LEU A 116 -19.39 4.16 -9.89
CA LEU A 116 -18.84 4.71 -11.12
C LEU A 116 -18.03 5.95 -10.81
N LYS A 117 -16.93 6.16 -11.52
CA LYS A 117 -16.14 7.38 -11.48
C LYS A 117 -16.09 8.06 -12.84
N PHE A 118 -16.30 9.36 -12.87
CA PHE A 118 -16.21 10.21 -14.05
C PHE A 118 -15.19 11.31 -13.84
N SER A 119 -14.50 11.71 -14.89
CA SER A 119 -13.70 12.93 -14.86
C SER A 119 -14.59 14.14 -14.61
N GLY A 120 -14.27 14.93 -13.59
CA GLY A 120 -15.03 16.14 -13.26
C GLY A 120 -15.03 17.16 -14.39
N ALA A 121 -13.94 17.23 -15.13
CA ALA A 121 -13.73 18.19 -16.21
C ALA A 121 -14.47 17.82 -17.51
N THR A 122 -14.47 16.53 -17.89
CA THR A 122 -14.96 16.10 -19.21
C THR A 122 -16.18 15.19 -19.17
N GLY A 123 -16.55 14.66 -18.00
CA GLY A 123 -17.55 13.61 -17.85
C GLY A 123 -17.06 12.22 -18.31
N THR A 124 -15.83 12.07 -18.78
CA THR A 124 -15.34 10.76 -19.25
C THR A 124 -15.36 9.73 -18.10
N GLU A 125 -16.03 8.59 -18.30
CA GLU A 125 -15.99 7.49 -17.34
C GLU A 125 -14.54 6.99 -17.20
N LEU A 126 -14.00 7.07 -15.98
CA LEU A 126 -12.64 6.66 -15.66
C LEU A 126 -12.59 5.18 -15.31
N TRP A 127 -13.57 4.73 -14.51
CA TRP A 127 -13.77 3.33 -14.17
C TRP A 127 -15.19 3.10 -13.67
N ARG A 128 -15.62 1.82 -13.70
CA ARG A 128 -16.83 1.36 -13.03
C ARG A 128 -16.59 0.04 -12.34
N ARG A 129 -17.24 -0.14 -11.20
CA ARG A 129 -17.26 -1.37 -10.42
C ARG A 129 -18.70 -1.79 -10.21
N THR A 130 -19.02 -3.00 -10.65
CA THR A 130 -20.29 -3.68 -10.38
C THR A 130 -20.01 -4.92 -9.55
N ILE A 131 -20.76 -5.09 -8.45
CA ILE A 131 -20.59 -6.17 -7.50
C ILE A 131 -21.93 -6.89 -7.36
N ASP A 132 -21.93 -8.17 -7.70
CA ASP A 132 -23.08 -9.06 -7.58
C ASP A 132 -22.86 -9.98 -6.38
N GLY A 133 -23.84 -10.02 -5.48
CA GLY A 133 -23.87 -10.87 -4.32
C GLY A 133 -23.95 -12.34 -4.72
N ALA A 134 -23.51 -13.24 -3.83
CA ALA A 134 -23.46 -14.67 -4.15
C ALA A 134 -24.85 -15.30 -4.41
N ALA A 135 -25.93 -14.61 -4.06
CA ALA A 135 -27.31 -15.05 -4.33
C ALA A 135 -27.87 -14.60 -5.69
N GLY A 136 -27.23 -13.66 -6.39
CA GLY A 136 -27.73 -13.11 -7.66
C GLY A 136 -29.07 -12.37 -7.52
N LEU A 137 -29.30 -11.75 -6.37
CA LEU A 137 -30.50 -10.97 -6.02
C LEU A 137 -30.15 -9.47 -5.94
N ALA A 138 -31.12 -8.62 -5.59
CA ALA A 138 -30.97 -7.18 -5.78
C ALA A 138 -29.94 -6.56 -4.82
N ASP A 139 -28.88 -6.03 -5.39
CA ASP A 139 -27.76 -5.40 -4.70
C ASP A 139 -27.70 -3.91 -5.03
N ALA A 140 -27.32 -3.09 -4.06
CA ALA A 140 -27.30 -1.64 -4.24
C ALA A 140 -26.31 -0.93 -3.33
N ALA A 141 -25.52 -0.04 -3.91
CA ALA A 141 -24.78 0.97 -3.18
C ALA A 141 -25.73 2.13 -2.87
N ALA A 142 -25.90 2.46 -1.60
CA ALA A 142 -26.80 3.52 -1.15
C ALA A 142 -26.08 4.84 -0.83
N ALA A 143 -24.79 4.77 -0.50
CA ALA A 143 -23.99 5.92 -0.11
C ALA A 143 -22.55 5.77 -0.58
N VAL A 144 -21.86 6.88 -0.83
CA VAL A 144 -20.44 6.91 -1.17
C VAL A 144 -19.69 8.02 -0.43
N ALA A 145 -18.47 7.71 0.01
CA ALA A 145 -17.55 8.64 0.65
C ALA A 145 -16.12 8.40 0.14
N ILE A 146 -15.26 9.41 0.29
CA ILE A 146 -13.84 9.33 -0.04
C ILE A 146 -13.04 9.54 1.26
N ASP A 147 -12.07 8.66 1.55
CA ASP A 147 -11.17 8.84 2.69
C ASP A 147 -10.03 9.82 2.40
N ALA A 148 -9.20 10.10 3.42
CA ALA A 148 -8.09 11.04 3.31
C ALA A 148 -7.00 10.57 2.32
N ASP A 149 -6.93 9.28 2.05
CA ASP A 149 -5.95 8.66 1.13
C ASP A 149 -6.50 8.60 -0.30
N GLY A 150 -7.73 9.06 -0.53
CA GLY A 150 -8.38 9.09 -1.84
C GLY A 150 -9.09 7.79 -2.22
N ASN A 151 -9.29 6.87 -1.28
CA ASN A 151 -10.03 5.64 -1.54
C ASN A 151 -11.54 5.89 -1.49
N VAL A 152 -12.27 5.12 -2.29
CA VAL A 152 -13.72 5.19 -2.35
C VAL A 152 -14.32 4.15 -1.43
N LEU A 153 -15.16 4.59 -0.50
CA LEU A 153 -15.97 3.76 0.38
C LEU A 153 -17.42 3.83 -0.08
N ALA A 154 -17.99 2.70 -0.48
CA ALA A 154 -19.39 2.61 -0.85
C ALA A 154 -20.13 1.70 0.13
N GLY A 155 -21.20 2.22 0.74
CA GLY A 155 -22.03 1.50 1.69
C GLY A 155 -23.39 1.16 1.08
N GLY A 156 -23.92 -0.02 1.39
CA GLY A 156 -25.18 -0.48 0.82
C GLY A 156 -25.54 -1.88 1.26
N SER A 157 -26.17 -2.65 0.38
CA SER A 157 -26.61 -4.00 0.65
C SER A 157 -26.18 -4.98 -0.42
N LEU A 158 -25.72 -6.17 0.00
CA LEU A 158 -25.49 -7.32 -0.86
C LEU A 158 -26.32 -8.52 -0.38
N ASP A 159 -26.90 -9.28 -1.29
CA ASP A 159 -27.59 -10.54 -1.01
C ASP A 159 -26.63 -11.73 -1.16
N ASN A 160 -26.29 -12.34 -0.03
CA ASN A 160 -25.35 -13.46 0.03
C ASN A 160 -26.10 -14.79 0.19
N ALA A 161 -25.71 -15.81 -0.58
CA ALA A 161 -26.39 -17.09 -0.54
C ALA A 161 -26.42 -17.70 0.89
N GLY A 162 -27.62 -17.86 1.45
CA GLY A 162 -27.85 -18.50 2.75
C GLY A 162 -27.99 -17.56 3.96
N VAL A 163 -27.78 -16.26 3.76
CA VAL A 163 -28.00 -15.20 4.75
C VAL A 163 -28.61 -14.01 3.99
N ALA A 164 -29.91 -13.78 4.17
CA ALA A 164 -30.66 -12.73 3.47
C ALA A 164 -29.91 -11.38 3.48
N VAL A 165 -30.15 -10.52 2.48
CA VAL A 165 -29.64 -9.13 2.32
C VAL A 165 -28.89 -8.57 3.55
N ASP A 166 -27.57 -8.52 3.46
CA ASP A 166 -26.68 -8.00 4.49
C ASP A 166 -26.22 -6.57 4.18
N PHE A 167 -25.95 -5.78 5.22
CA PHE A 167 -25.26 -4.50 5.07
C PHE A 167 -23.80 -4.74 4.69
N THR A 168 -23.33 -4.03 3.67
CA THR A 168 -21.95 -4.12 3.17
C THR A 168 -21.35 -2.73 3.03
N VAL A 169 -20.05 -2.62 3.32
CA VAL A 169 -19.20 -1.50 2.92
C VAL A 169 -18.04 -2.05 2.10
N VAL A 170 -17.84 -1.51 0.91
CA VAL A 170 -16.71 -1.84 0.03
C VAL A 170 -15.74 -0.67 0.03
N LYS A 171 -14.45 -0.95 0.18
CA LYS A 171 -13.37 0.02 -0.02
C LYS A 171 -12.63 -0.34 -1.31
N VAL A 172 -12.60 0.58 -2.27
CA VAL A 172 -11.85 0.43 -3.53
C VAL A 172 -10.86 1.57 -3.71
N ALA A 173 -9.77 1.29 -4.43
CA ALA A 173 -8.78 2.28 -4.79
C ALA A 173 -9.41 3.37 -5.66
N GLY A 174 -9.34 4.65 -5.26
CA GLY A 174 -10.04 5.72 -5.98
C GLY A 174 -9.50 5.99 -7.38
N ALA A 175 -8.25 5.60 -7.65
CA ALA A 175 -7.62 5.76 -8.96
C ALA A 175 -8.12 4.73 -9.99
N THR A 176 -8.36 3.48 -9.57
CA THR A 176 -8.62 2.36 -10.48
C THR A 176 -9.97 1.67 -10.29
N GLY A 177 -10.59 1.79 -9.12
CA GLY A 177 -11.80 1.06 -8.76
C GLY A 177 -11.56 -0.40 -8.35
N ASP A 178 -10.29 -0.79 -8.17
CA ASP A 178 -9.90 -2.13 -7.72
C ASP A 178 -10.02 -2.27 -6.20
N ASP A 179 -10.17 -3.51 -5.71
CA ASP A 179 -10.22 -3.80 -4.27
C ASP A 179 -8.86 -3.45 -3.64
N VAL A 180 -8.85 -2.78 -2.47
CA VAL A 180 -7.61 -2.48 -1.73
C VAL A 180 -7.22 -3.72 -0.92
N ILE A 181 -6.42 -4.62 -1.50
CA ILE A 181 -6.05 -5.91 -0.91
C ILE A 181 -4.55 -5.98 -0.74
N CYS A 182 -4.13 -5.89 0.52
CA CYS A 182 -2.74 -6.09 0.86
C CYS A 182 -2.25 -7.50 0.51
N GLY A 183 -1.13 -7.59 -0.19
CA GLY A 183 -0.44 -8.83 -0.52
C GLY A 183 -0.84 -9.46 -1.85
N ASP A 184 -1.48 -8.70 -2.74
CA ASP A 184 -1.76 -9.13 -4.10
C ASP A 184 -0.60 -8.84 -5.08
N GLY A 185 0.41 -8.09 -4.63
CA GLY A 185 1.60 -7.73 -5.39
C GLY A 185 1.42 -6.51 -6.30
N ILE A 186 0.34 -5.74 -6.15
CA ILE A 186 0.04 -4.54 -6.93
C ILE A 186 -0.19 -3.35 -5.99
N VAL A 187 0.75 -2.41 -5.95
CA VAL A 187 0.59 -1.21 -5.10
C VAL A 187 -0.60 -0.38 -5.59
N SER A 188 -1.68 -0.43 -4.83
CA SER A 188 -2.95 0.28 -5.05
C SER A 188 -3.00 1.60 -4.29
N SER A 189 -3.99 2.46 -4.56
CA SER A 189 -4.15 3.67 -3.75
C SER A 189 -4.49 3.29 -2.31
N GLY A 190 -3.83 3.92 -1.33
CA GLY A 190 -3.94 3.57 0.09
C GLY A 190 -2.89 2.59 0.60
N GLU A 191 -2.04 2.06 -0.27
CA GLU A 191 -0.89 1.22 0.07
C GLU A 191 0.41 2.00 -0.13
N ASP A 192 1.33 1.89 0.82
CA ASP A 192 2.68 2.43 0.69
C ASP A 192 3.62 1.41 0.03
N CYS A 193 3.33 0.12 0.18
CA CYS A 193 4.16 -0.99 -0.26
C CYS A 193 3.33 -2.22 -0.62
N GLU A 194 3.92 -3.10 -1.43
CA GLU A 194 3.39 -4.43 -1.73
C GLU A 194 4.57 -5.40 -1.92
N ASP A 195 4.46 -6.58 -1.33
CA ASP A 195 5.45 -7.66 -1.47
C ASP A 195 4.82 -9.03 -1.79
N GLY A 196 3.52 -9.02 -2.09
CA GLY A 196 2.76 -10.21 -2.47
C GLY A 196 2.39 -11.13 -1.31
N ASN A 197 2.44 -10.64 -0.07
CA ASN A 197 1.99 -11.37 1.09
C ASN A 197 1.48 -10.44 2.23
N THR A 198 1.20 -11.00 3.42
CA THR A 198 0.66 -10.24 4.58
C THR A 198 1.47 -10.49 5.86
N GLN A 199 2.74 -10.87 5.71
CA GLN A 199 3.63 -11.23 6.80
C GLN A 199 4.35 -10.00 7.32
N ASP A 200 4.15 -9.65 8.59
CA ASP A 200 4.98 -8.62 9.22
C ASP A 200 6.45 -9.09 9.37
N GLY A 201 7.37 -8.14 9.33
CA GLY A 201 8.80 -8.34 9.54
C GLY A 201 9.60 -8.60 8.27
N ASP A 202 9.08 -8.29 7.08
CA ASP A 202 9.79 -8.35 5.79
C ASP A 202 9.91 -7.00 5.08
N CYS A 203 9.52 -5.92 5.78
CA CYS A 203 9.48 -4.52 5.36
C CYS A 203 8.20 -4.03 4.69
N CYS A 204 7.22 -4.89 4.46
CA CYS A 204 5.86 -4.47 4.16
C CYS A 204 4.88 -5.12 5.14
N SER A 205 4.21 -4.30 5.96
CA SER A 205 3.31 -4.83 6.98
C SER A 205 2.10 -5.55 6.36
N SER A 206 1.36 -6.31 7.17
CA SER A 206 0.09 -6.94 6.78
C SER A 206 -1.03 -5.96 6.40
N THR A 207 -0.75 -4.66 6.46
CA THR A 207 -1.64 -3.56 6.07
C THR A 207 -1.06 -2.71 4.95
N CYS A 208 0.01 -3.20 4.31
CA CYS A 208 0.68 -2.60 3.16
C CYS A 208 1.16 -1.17 3.42
N GLN A 209 1.68 -1.00 4.63
CA GLN A 209 2.42 0.17 5.09
C GLN A 209 3.89 -0.22 5.26
N PHE A 210 4.81 0.69 4.93
CA PHE A 210 6.24 0.45 5.18
C PHE A 210 6.49 0.21 6.66
N GLU A 211 7.20 -0.86 6.98
CA GLU A 211 7.60 -1.11 8.35
C GLU A 211 8.69 -0.15 8.81
N ALA A 212 8.69 0.19 10.10
CA ALA A 212 9.62 1.16 10.66
C ALA A 212 11.09 0.79 10.37
N ALA A 213 11.96 1.80 10.26
CA ALA A 213 13.38 1.60 9.98
C ALA A 213 14.15 0.82 11.09
N THR A 214 13.47 0.48 12.19
CA THR A 214 13.98 -0.32 13.29
C THR A 214 13.54 -1.79 13.23
N THR A 215 12.63 -2.14 12.32
CA THR A 215 12.15 -3.53 12.16
C THR A 215 13.25 -4.37 11.54
N VAL A 216 13.67 -5.43 12.23
CA VAL A 216 14.66 -6.37 11.72
C VAL A 216 13.97 -7.31 10.74
N CYS A 217 14.32 -7.23 9.46
CA CYS A 217 13.75 -8.04 8.40
C CYS A 217 14.62 -9.26 8.05
N ARG A 218 15.89 -9.24 8.45
CA ARG A 218 16.74 -10.42 8.50
C ARG A 218 17.62 -10.37 9.73
N GLY A 219 17.54 -11.41 10.57
CA GLY A 219 18.43 -11.56 11.72
C GLY A 219 19.84 -11.99 11.29
N ALA A 220 20.84 -11.66 12.10
CA ALA A 220 22.22 -12.12 11.90
C ALA A 220 22.34 -13.65 12.11
N ALA A 221 22.93 -14.34 11.14
CA ALA A 221 23.19 -15.78 11.14
C ALA A 221 24.55 -16.17 11.77
N GLY A 222 25.39 -15.20 12.14
CA GLY A 222 26.68 -15.43 12.79
C GLY A 222 27.35 -14.15 13.29
N VAL A 223 28.51 -14.28 13.93
CA VAL A 223 29.24 -13.12 14.51
C VAL A 223 29.77 -12.15 13.46
N CYS A 224 29.89 -12.60 12.21
CA CYS A 224 30.30 -11.80 11.07
C CYS A 224 29.13 -11.44 10.14
N ASP A 225 27.89 -11.77 10.52
CA ASP A 225 26.69 -11.37 9.80
C ASP A 225 26.06 -10.15 10.46
N VAL A 226 25.61 -9.18 9.66
CA VAL A 226 24.90 -8.00 10.16
C VAL A 226 23.40 -8.26 10.01
N ALA A 227 22.61 -7.96 11.04
CA ALA A 227 21.16 -7.99 10.91
C ALA A 227 20.68 -6.76 10.13
N GLU A 228 19.80 -6.96 9.16
CA GLU A 228 19.21 -5.91 8.37
C GLU A 228 17.93 -5.44 8.98
N THR A 229 17.83 -4.13 9.04
CA THR A 229 16.60 -3.44 9.37
C THR A 229 15.99 -2.88 8.11
N CYS A 230 14.67 -2.81 8.09
CA CYS A 230 13.93 -2.10 7.08
C CYS A 230 14.42 -0.66 6.97
N THR A 231 14.17 -0.04 5.83
CA THR A 231 14.56 1.36 5.59
C THR A 231 13.47 2.35 6.01
N GLY A 232 12.24 1.87 6.23
CA GLY A 232 11.05 2.72 6.38
C GLY A 232 10.51 3.28 5.08
N ALA A 233 11.05 2.88 3.93
CA ALA A 233 10.67 3.40 2.61
C ALA A 233 10.83 2.37 1.48
N SER A 234 11.02 1.09 1.81
CA SER A 234 11.18 -0.01 0.86
C SER A 234 10.39 -1.21 1.34
N ALA A 235 9.65 -1.84 0.42
CA ALA A 235 8.92 -3.10 0.65
C ALA A 235 9.86 -4.30 0.76
N THR A 236 11.14 -4.13 0.42
CA THR A 236 12.13 -5.21 0.43
C THR A 236 13.18 -4.97 1.51
N CYS A 237 13.49 -6.03 2.24
CA CYS A 237 14.62 -6.07 3.15
C CYS A 237 15.93 -5.76 2.39
N PRO A 238 16.85 -4.95 2.96
CA PRO A 238 18.14 -4.68 2.36
C PRO A 238 18.96 -5.94 2.04
N ALA A 239 19.91 -5.79 1.12
CA ALA A 239 20.82 -6.86 0.74
C ALA A 239 21.64 -7.35 1.93
N ASP A 240 21.99 -8.63 1.89
CA ASP A 240 22.79 -9.29 2.91
C ASP A 240 24.17 -8.66 3.09
N ALA A 241 24.35 -7.99 4.23
CA ALA A 241 25.57 -7.33 4.62
C ALA A 241 26.34 -8.16 5.65
N LYS A 242 27.63 -8.38 5.35
CA LYS A 242 28.58 -8.99 6.28
C LYS A 242 29.46 -7.94 6.94
N SER A 243 29.88 -8.23 8.15
CA SER A 243 30.80 -7.41 8.92
C SER A 243 32.21 -7.48 8.34
N THR A 244 33.00 -6.45 8.61
CA THR A 244 34.47 -6.44 8.43
C THR A 244 35.21 -6.17 9.74
N ALA A 245 34.47 -6.19 10.86
CA ALA A 245 35.01 -5.96 12.18
C ALA A 245 35.82 -7.17 12.68
N GLU A 246 36.65 -6.93 13.70
CA GLU A 246 37.28 -7.98 14.47
C GLU A 246 36.20 -8.87 15.12
N CYS A 247 36.25 -10.17 14.84
CA CYS A 247 35.34 -11.16 15.39
C CYS A 247 35.98 -12.02 16.46
N ARG A 248 37.31 -12.07 16.52
CA ARG A 248 38.05 -12.68 17.61
C ARG A 248 39.36 -11.92 17.86
N GLY A 249 39.54 -11.49 19.09
CA GLY A 249 40.79 -10.88 19.52
C GLY A 249 41.88 -11.90 19.83
N SER A 250 43.13 -11.43 19.74
CA SER A 250 44.33 -12.21 20.06
C SER A 250 44.35 -12.62 21.55
N ALA A 251 44.49 -13.91 21.81
CA ALA A 251 44.59 -14.51 23.14
C ALA A 251 46.03 -14.57 23.69
N GLY A 252 47.04 -14.12 22.93
CA GLY A 252 48.43 -14.10 23.37
C GLY A 252 49.41 -13.61 22.30
N ILE A 253 50.69 -13.45 22.67
CA ILE A 253 51.71 -12.89 21.77
C ILE A 253 51.94 -13.67 20.47
N CYS A 254 51.54 -14.95 20.44
CA CYS A 254 51.64 -15.82 19.26
C CYS A 254 50.31 -16.04 18.55
N ASP A 255 49.29 -15.24 18.85
CA ASP A 255 47.95 -15.36 18.31
C ASP A 255 47.60 -14.16 17.41
N VAL A 256 46.97 -14.43 16.27
CA VAL A 256 46.53 -13.40 15.32
C VAL A 256 45.06 -13.10 15.57
N ALA A 257 44.65 -11.85 15.71
CA ALA A 257 43.22 -11.53 15.77
C ALA A 257 42.57 -11.74 14.39
N GLU A 258 41.36 -12.32 14.33
CA GLU A 258 40.61 -12.45 13.09
C GLU A 258 39.58 -11.34 12.92
N THR A 259 39.55 -10.85 11.68
CA THR A 259 38.53 -9.94 11.18
C THR A 259 37.61 -10.68 10.22
N CYS A 260 36.32 -10.38 10.30
CA CYS A 260 35.36 -10.81 9.31
C CYS A 260 35.81 -10.38 7.90
N ASP A 261 35.56 -11.24 6.92
CA ASP A 261 36.05 -11.04 5.55
C ASP A 261 35.08 -10.26 4.65
N GLY A 262 33.93 -9.86 5.20
CA GLY A 262 32.86 -9.20 4.44
C GLY A 262 32.10 -10.15 3.50
N ILE A 263 32.26 -11.46 3.65
CA ILE A 263 31.65 -12.48 2.78
C ILE A 263 30.94 -13.58 3.58
N ASN A 264 31.52 -14.05 4.67
CA ASN A 264 31.01 -15.18 5.45
C ASN A 264 30.38 -14.76 6.78
N ASP A 265 29.35 -15.50 7.21
CA ASP A 265 28.62 -15.27 8.48
C ASP A 265 29.47 -15.61 9.71
N ALA A 266 30.40 -16.54 9.54
CA ALA A 266 31.29 -17.01 10.59
C ALA A 266 32.61 -16.25 10.58
N CYS A 267 33.19 -16.08 11.78
CA CYS A 267 34.56 -15.63 11.91
C CYS A 267 35.52 -16.61 11.22
N PRO A 268 36.58 -16.13 10.53
CA PRO A 268 37.62 -17.01 10.01
C PRO A 268 38.20 -17.93 11.09
N ALA A 269 38.79 -19.04 10.66
CA ALA A 269 39.42 -19.99 11.58
C ALA A 269 40.58 -19.34 12.34
N ASP A 270 40.72 -19.72 13.61
CA ASP A 270 41.78 -19.29 14.52
C ASP A 270 43.18 -19.50 13.91
N ALA A 271 43.88 -18.39 13.67
CA ALA A 271 45.17 -18.33 13.05
C ALA A 271 46.25 -17.91 14.05
N PHE A 272 47.38 -18.61 14.00
CA PHE A 272 48.52 -18.34 14.88
C PHE A 272 49.65 -17.65 14.12
N MET A 273 50.46 -16.86 14.85
CA MET A 273 51.66 -16.25 14.32
C MET A 273 52.60 -17.32 13.75
N ALA A 274 53.22 -17.03 12.60
CA ALA A 274 54.09 -17.98 11.92
C ALA A 274 55.21 -18.49 12.86
N ALA A 275 55.67 -19.73 12.64
CA ALA A 275 56.68 -20.35 13.48
C ALA A 275 58.06 -19.67 13.49
N THR A 276 58.24 -18.65 12.65
CA THR A 276 59.42 -17.78 12.58
C THR A 276 59.28 -16.48 13.38
N THR A 277 58.14 -16.27 14.04
CA THR A 277 57.87 -15.06 14.82
C THR A 277 58.50 -15.21 16.20
N GLU A 278 59.52 -14.40 16.49
CA GLU A 278 60.15 -14.36 17.81
C GLU A 278 59.15 -13.82 18.84
N CYS A 279 58.88 -14.61 19.88
CA CYS A 279 57.93 -14.26 20.93
C CYS A 279 58.60 -14.02 22.28
N ARG A 280 59.83 -14.48 22.45
CA ARG A 280 60.71 -14.10 23.55
C ARG A 280 62.14 -14.08 23.05
N GLY A 281 62.81 -12.95 23.22
CA GLY A 281 64.22 -12.82 22.88
C GLY A 281 65.14 -13.39 23.95
N ALA A 282 66.34 -13.78 23.53
CA ALA A 282 67.36 -14.37 24.38
C ALA A 282 67.83 -13.40 25.49
N ALA A 283 67.67 -13.80 26.75
CA ALA A 283 68.18 -13.16 27.96
C ALA A 283 69.64 -13.56 28.27
N GLY A 284 70.54 -13.27 27.32
CA GLY A 284 71.99 -13.45 27.48
C GLY A 284 72.55 -14.69 26.78
N VAL A 285 73.86 -14.93 26.94
CA VAL A 285 74.62 -15.93 26.15
C VAL A 285 74.21 -17.38 26.38
N CYS A 286 73.40 -17.65 27.42
CA CYS A 286 72.90 -18.98 27.78
C CYS A 286 71.42 -19.17 27.55
N ASP A 287 70.82 -18.25 26.82
CA ASP A 287 69.41 -18.24 26.53
C ASP A 287 69.22 -18.37 25.03
N ALA A 288 68.31 -19.23 24.61
CA ALA A 288 67.85 -19.24 23.23
C ALA A 288 66.66 -18.28 23.10
N ALA A 289 66.46 -17.67 21.94
CA ALA A 289 65.20 -17.00 21.66
C ALA A 289 64.12 -18.04 21.37
N GLU A 290 62.90 -17.80 21.86
CA GLU A 290 61.74 -18.61 21.52
C GLU A 290 60.94 -17.99 20.38
N PHE A 291 60.47 -18.87 19.51
CA PHE A 291 59.62 -18.53 18.39
C PHE A 291 58.25 -19.18 18.60
N CYS A 292 57.21 -18.53 18.09
CA CYS A 292 55.87 -19.10 18.04
C CYS A 292 55.90 -20.48 17.36
N THR A 293 54.90 -21.31 17.61
CA THR A 293 54.85 -22.66 17.03
C THR A 293 54.07 -22.72 15.71
N GLY A 294 53.34 -21.66 15.36
CA GLY A 294 52.33 -21.68 14.29
C GLY A 294 51.06 -22.44 14.66
N ALA A 295 50.90 -22.87 15.91
CA ALA A 295 49.77 -23.67 16.37
C ALA A 295 49.31 -23.36 17.82
N SER A 296 49.85 -22.30 18.44
CA SER A 296 49.54 -21.93 19.82
C SER A 296 49.58 -20.42 20.00
N ALA A 297 48.62 -19.90 20.78
CA ALA A 297 48.53 -18.49 21.15
C ALA A 297 49.66 -18.02 22.10
N THR A 298 50.33 -18.95 22.78
CA THR A 298 51.36 -18.65 23.77
C THR A 298 52.76 -18.96 23.25
N CYS A 299 53.73 -18.15 23.66
CA CYS A 299 55.14 -18.42 23.42
C CYS A 299 55.58 -19.71 24.14
N PRO A 300 56.42 -20.56 23.53
CA PRO A 300 56.96 -21.75 24.19
C PRO A 300 57.67 -21.48 25.53
N ALA A 301 57.89 -22.56 26.28
CA ALA A 301 58.67 -22.50 27.50
C ALA A 301 60.12 -22.08 27.21
N ASP A 302 60.71 -21.40 28.19
CA ASP A 302 62.08 -20.88 28.16
C ASP A 302 63.12 -21.98 27.86
N ALA A 303 63.80 -21.87 26.73
CA ALA A 303 64.79 -22.83 26.27
C ALA A 303 66.20 -22.29 26.56
N LYS A 304 66.95 -23.00 27.39
CA LYS A 304 68.36 -22.65 27.64
C LYS A 304 69.25 -23.15 26.50
N SER A 305 70.25 -22.33 26.15
CA SER A 305 71.24 -22.69 25.15
C SER A 305 72.02 -23.93 25.59
N THR A 306 72.15 -24.91 24.69
CA THR A 306 72.95 -26.13 24.92
C THR A 306 74.39 -25.98 24.41
N ALA A 307 74.73 -24.82 23.83
CA ALA A 307 76.08 -24.48 23.43
C ALA A 307 76.95 -24.10 24.65
N GLU A 308 78.28 -24.24 24.53
CA GLU A 308 79.22 -23.97 25.63
C GLU A 308 79.17 -22.49 26.09
N CYS A 309 78.43 -22.29 27.18
CA CYS A 309 78.16 -21.03 27.83
C CYS A 309 79.35 -20.50 28.65
N ARG A 310 80.35 -19.89 28.01
CA ARG A 310 81.41 -19.20 28.76
C ARG A 310 81.04 -17.74 28.97
N GLY A 311 80.82 -17.35 30.23
CA GLY A 311 80.71 -15.94 30.61
C GLY A 311 82.00 -15.19 30.30
N SER A 312 81.90 -13.91 29.92
CA SER A 312 83.08 -13.08 29.68
C SER A 312 83.95 -13.04 30.95
N ALA A 313 85.22 -13.40 30.81
CA ALA A 313 86.21 -13.08 31.82
C ALA A 313 86.52 -11.57 31.73
N GLY A 314 86.13 -10.82 32.77
CA GLY A 314 86.58 -9.45 33.02
C GLY A 314 85.71 -8.36 32.43
#